data_AF-A0A1S3CVR7-F1
#
_entry.id   AF-A0A1S3CVR7-F1
#
_cell.length_a   1.000
_cell.length_b   1.000
_cell.length_c   1.000
_cell.angle_alpha   90.00
_cell.angle_beta   90.00
_cell.angle_gamma   90.00
#
_symmetry.space_group_name_H-M   'P 1'
#
loop_
_entity.id
_entity.type
_entity.pdbx_description
1 polymer ?
#
loop_
_entity_poly.entity_id
_entity_poly.type
_entity_poly.pdbx_seq_one_letter_code
_entity_poly.pdbx_strand_id
1 'polypeptide(L)'
;MGPPQHFFYKYLDKYLPKRSGKSIALKLCFDQAIISPVCIIIFLYGMGILEAKPKDEIKEEIRDKFLVIYTTDCLLWPPCQFVNFTYISPQYRVMYVNLITIVYDIMLSYIKYNDDVFGLRGEEIVHHVEKDKIEENLANAVDKRLESNGNGREKKD
;
A
#
# COMPACT_ATOMS: atom_id res chain seq x y z
N MET A 1 14.64 18.77 -6.00
CA MET A 1 13.47 19.28 -5.25
C MET A 1 13.95 20.08 -4.01
N GLY A 2 14.46 21.30 -4.18
CA GLY A 2 15.18 22.04 -3.12
C GLY A 2 14.46 23.28 -2.56
N PRO A 3 14.06 24.26 -3.38
CA PRO A 3 13.49 25.52 -2.88
C PRO A 3 12.13 25.43 -2.16
N PRO A 4 11.16 24.59 -2.61
CA PRO A 4 9.86 24.47 -1.95
C PRO A 4 9.95 23.86 -0.55
N GLN A 5 10.91 22.96 -0.33
CA GLN A 5 11.07 22.22 0.91
C GLN A 5 11.45 23.15 2.08
N HIS A 6 12.28 24.15 1.82
CA HIS A 6 12.78 25.05 2.86
C HIS A 6 11.70 26.03 3.36
N PHE A 7 10.87 26.55 2.45
CA PHE A 7 9.72 27.38 2.82
C PHE A 7 8.62 26.56 3.50
N PHE A 8 8.43 25.30 3.08
CA PHE A 8 7.47 24.39 3.71
C PHE A 8 7.82 24.10 5.18
N TYR A 9 9.09 23.82 5.51
CA TYR A 9 9.52 23.59 6.90
C TYR A 9 9.39 24.84 7.77
N LYS A 10 9.72 26.03 7.23
CA LYS A 10 9.61 27.29 7.96
C LYS A 10 8.16 27.72 8.20
N TYR A 11 7.24 27.35 7.31
CA TYR A 11 5.80 27.57 7.47
C TYR A 11 5.17 26.55 8.45
N LEU A 12 5.69 25.32 8.49
CA LEU A 12 5.28 24.25 9.40
C LEU A 12 5.61 24.54 10.87
N ASP A 13 6.76 25.14 11.17
CA ASP A 13 7.13 25.52 12.54
C ASP A 13 6.31 26.69 13.09
N LYS A 14 5.76 27.54 12.22
CA LYS A 14 5.02 28.74 12.62
C LYS A 14 3.54 28.48 12.94
N TYR A 15 2.93 27.44 12.38
CA TYR A 15 1.47 27.22 12.49
C TYR A 15 1.05 26.01 13.34
N LEU A 16 1.95 25.13 13.78
CA LEU A 16 1.58 23.89 14.47
C LEU A 16 2.48 23.56 15.67
N PRO A 17 2.27 24.20 16.84
CA PRO A 17 2.86 23.74 18.11
C PRO A 17 2.33 22.36 18.57
N LYS A 18 1.39 21.74 17.84
CA LYS A 18 0.89 20.38 18.08
C LYS A 18 0.86 19.55 16.78
N ARG A 19 2.02 19.01 16.39
CA ARG A 19 2.11 17.85 15.49
C ARG A 19 1.55 16.61 16.20
N SER A 20 0.25 16.38 16.10
CA SER A 20 -0.28 15.05 16.45
C SER A 20 0.13 14.08 15.34
N GLY A 21 1.04 13.15 15.64
CA GLY A 21 1.47 12.10 14.69
C GLY A 21 0.30 11.35 14.05
N LYS A 22 -0.88 11.36 14.69
CA LYS A 22 -2.14 10.82 14.16
C LYS A 22 -2.59 11.47 12.84
N SER A 23 -2.40 12.78 12.65
CA SER A 23 -2.78 13.45 11.40
C SER A 23 -1.85 13.05 10.24
N ILE A 24 -0.58 12.78 10.54
CA ILE A 24 0.39 12.35 9.53
C ILE A 24 0.19 10.86 9.22
N ALA A 25 -0.04 10.02 10.24
CA ALA A 25 -0.39 8.62 10.06
C ALA A 25 -1.68 8.46 9.24
N LEU A 26 -2.71 9.26 9.49
CA LEU A 26 -3.95 9.22 8.72
C LEU A 26 -3.75 9.62 7.25
N LYS A 27 -2.96 10.67 7.01
CA LYS A 27 -2.57 11.07 5.65
C LYS A 27 -1.79 9.97 4.95
N LEU A 28 -0.90 9.29 5.68
CA LEU A 28 -0.13 8.19 5.15
C LEU A 28 -1.00 6.97 4.84
N CYS A 29 -1.97 6.63 5.68
CA CYS A 29 -2.93 5.57 5.38
C CYS A 29 -3.73 5.88 4.11
N PHE A 30 -4.11 7.14 3.90
CA PHE A 30 -4.80 7.57 2.69
C PHE A 30 -3.90 7.48 1.44
N ASP A 31 -2.64 7.89 1.59
CA ASP A 31 -1.61 7.76 0.55
C ASP A 31 -1.39 6.29 0.18
N GLN A 32 -1.29 5.41 1.17
CA GLN A 32 -1.11 3.97 1.02
C GLN A 32 -2.34 3.26 0.43
N ALA A 33 -3.55 3.76 0.68
CA ALA A 33 -4.78 3.14 0.19
C ALA A 33 -5.08 3.48 -1.28
N ILE A 34 -4.68 4.67 -1.76
CA ILE A 34 -5.11 5.19 -3.07
C ILE A 34 -3.93 5.61 -3.94
N ILE A 35 -2.97 6.36 -3.40
CA ILE A 35 -1.87 6.92 -4.20
C ILE A 35 -0.81 5.86 -4.48
N SER A 36 -0.40 5.09 -3.46
CA SER A 36 0.55 3.98 -3.61
C SER A 36 0.16 2.98 -4.70
N PRO A 37 -1.07 2.40 -4.72
CA PRO A 37 -1.43 1.44 -5.77
C PRO A 37 -1.43 2.07 -7.17
N VAL A 38 -1.85 3.32 -7.31
CA VAL A 38 -1.78 4.04 -8.60
C VAL A 38 -0.34 4.25 -9.05
N CYS A 39 0.55 4.65 -8.14
CA CYS A 39 1.97 4.82 -8.43
C CYS A 39 2.66 3.51 -8.83
N ILE A 40 2.34 2.40 -8.16
CA ILE A 40 2.88 1.06 -8.49
C ILE A 40 2.44 0.64 -9.90
N ILE A 41 1.17 0.82 -10.24
CA ILE A 41 0.65 0.49 -11.59
C ILE A 41 1.37 1.34 -12.65
N ILE A 42 1.50 2.65 -12.43
CA ILE A 42 2.21 3.55 -13.36
C ILE A 42 3.67 3.12 -13.51
N PHE A 43 4.33 2.75 -12.42
CA PHE A 43 5.72 2.29 -12.44
C PHE A 43 5.87 1.00 -13.25
N LEU A 44 5.10 -0.04 -12.95
CA LEU A 44 5.17 -1.32 -13.66
C LEU A 44 4.80 -1.17 -15.15
N TYR A 45 3.75 -0.41 -15.44
CA TYR A 45 3.32 -0.14 -16.82
C TYR A 45 4.36 0.67 -17.59
N GLY A 46 4.93 1.72 -16.97
CA GLY A 46 5.99 2.54 -17.56
C GLY A 46 7.27 1.73 -17.82
N MET A 47 7.68 0.89 -16.87
CA MET A 47 8.80 -0.03 -17.05
C MET A 47 8.54 -1.04 -18.17
N GLY A 48 7.34 -1.60 -18.26
CA GLY A 48 6.96 -2.51 -19.35
C GLY A 48 7.04 -1.85 -20.73
N ILE A 49 6.66 -0.57 -20.84
CA ILE A 49 6.84 0.20 -22.09
C ILE A 49 8.31 0.39 -22.41
N LEU A 50 9.15 0.74 -21.42
CA LEU A 50 10.59 0.92 -21.61
C LEU A 50 11.31 -0.38 -22.00
N GLU A 51 10.81 -1.52 -21.51
CA GLU A 51 11.27 -2.87 -21.86
C GLU A 51 10.74 -3.34 -23.23
N ALA A 52 9.95 -2.52 -23.94
CA ALA A 52 9.33 -2.83 -25.22
C ALA A 52 8.46 -4.11 -25.21
N LYS A 53 7.84 -4.42 -24.07
CA LYS A 53 6.97 -5.59 -23.91
C LYS A 53 5.61 -5.40 -24.59
N PRO A 54 4.98 -6.47 -25.11
CA PRO A 54 3.59 -6.46 -25.54
C PRO A 54 2.66 -6.05 -24.40
N LYS A 55 1.57 -5.35 -24.74
CA LYS A 55 0.61 -4.86 -23.74
C LYS A 55 -0.02 -5.96 -22.89
N ASP A 56 -0.14 -7.17 -23.45
CA ASP A 56 -0.73 -8.31 -22.73
C ASP A 56 0.25 -8.86 -21.68
N GLU A 57 1.54 -8.95 -22.00
CA GLU A 57 2.60 -9.31 -21.03
C GLU A 57 2.73 -8.27 -19.91
N ILE A 58 2.59 -6.97 -20.22
CA ILE A 58 2.61 -5.91 -19.20
C ILE A 58 1.44 -6.05 -18.22
N LYS A 59 0.24 -6.41 -18.71
CA LYS A 59 -0.93 -6.60 -17.84
C LYS A 59 -0.79 -7.81 -16.94
N GLU A 60 -0.24 -8.90 -17.48
CA GLU A 60 0.04 -10.11 -16.71
C GLU A 60 1.08 -9.83 -15.62
N GLU A 61 2.17 -9.14 -15.98
CA GLU A 61 3.20 -8.75 -15.02
C GLU A 61 2.67 -7.82 -13.92
N ILE A 62 1.78 -6.87 -14.27
CA ILE A 62 1.11 -6.04 -13.27
C ILE A 62 0.26 -6.91 -12.36
N ARG A 63 -0.54 -7.84 -12.88
CA ARG A 63 -1.39 -8.71 -12.06
C ARG A 63 -0.57 -9.52 -11.05
N ASP A 64 0.57 -10.04 -11.49
CA ASP A 64 1.38 -10.95 -10.68
C ASP A 64 2.23 -10.21 -9.66
N LYS A 65 2.83 -9.08 -10.05
CA LYS A 65 3.77 -8.33 -9.18
C LYS A 65 3.09 -7.26 -8.33
N PHE A 66 1.92 -6.76 -8.73
CA PHE A 66 1.25 -5.67 -8.03
C PHE A 66 0.96 -6.01 -6.57
N LEU A 67 0.37 -7.17 -6.29
CA LEU A 67 0.02 -7.54 -4.92
C LEU A 67 1.27 -7.71 -4.06
N VAL A 68 2.34 -8.29 -4.60
CA VAL A 68 3.60 -8.46 -3.87
C VAL A 68 4.24 -7.11 -3.53
N ILE A 69 4.31 -6.20 -4.51
CA ILE A 69 4.87 -4.87 -4.32
C ILE A 69 4.00 -4.08 -3.32
N TYR A 70 2.68 -4.14 -3.47
CA TYR A 70 1.74 -3.45 -2.60
C TYR A 70 1.81 -3.95 -1.16
N THR A 71 1.82 -5.27 -0.95
CA THR A 71 1.98 -5.85 0.39
C THR A 71 3.34 -5.50 0.99
N THR A 72 4.41 -5.47 0.19
CA THR A 72 5.74 -5.04 0.65
C THR A 72 5.74 -3.57 1.09
N ASP A 73 5.11 -2.69 0.31
CA ASP A 73 4.92 -1.26 0.64
C ASP A 73 4.16 -1.12 1.97
N CYS A 74 3.03 -1.80 2.10
CA CYS A 74 2.19 -1.80 3.29
C CYS A 74 2.84 -2.45 4.53
N LEU A 75 3.80 -3.36 4.36
CA LEU A 75 4.55 -3.94 5.48
C LEU A 75 5.75 -3.10 5.88
N LEU A 76 6.38 -2.38 4.94
CA LEU A 76 7.55 -1.57 5.20
C LEU A 76 7.19 -0.22 5.82
N TRP A 77 6.22 0.48 5.26
CA TRP A 77 5.95 1.88 5.63
C TRP A 77 5.39 2.07 7.04
N PRO A 78 4.39 1.30 7.52
CA PRO A 78 3.85 1.53 8.85
C PRO A 78 4.88 1.34 9.98
N PRO A 79 5.71 0.27 9.99
CA PRO A 79 6.82 0.15 10.95
C PRO A 79 7.85 1.27 10.80
N CYS A 80 8.27 1.60 9.58
CA CYS A 80 9.24 2.67 9.36
C CYS A 80 8.71 4.02 9.86
N GLN A 81 7.43 4.30 9.67
CA GLN A 81 6.79 5.55 10.10
C GLN A 81 6.56 5.57 11.60
N PHE A 82 6.23 4.42 12.21
CA PHE A 82 6.24 4.28 13.65
C PHE A 82 7.61 4.64 14.25
N VAL A 83 8.70 4.10 13.68
CA VAL A 83 10.06 4.43 14.12
C VAL A 83 10.37 5.91 13.90
N ASN A 84 9.98 6.47 12.74
CA ASN A 84 10.18 7.87 12.38
C ASN A 84 9.54 8.84 13.38
N PHE A 85 8.32 8.54 13.86
CA PHE A 85 7.62 9.39 14.81
C PHE A 85 8.03 9.17 16.26
N THR A 86 8.43 7.96 16.62
CA THR A 86 8.79 7.61 18.00
C THR A 86 10.23 7.95 18.35
N TYR A 87 11.19 7.67 17.46
CA TYR A 87 12.62 7.75 17.79
C TYR A 87 13.38 8.87 17.07
N ILE A 88 12.90 9.30 15.89
CA ILE A 88 13.65 10.26 15.06
C ILE A 88 13.23 11.70 15.35
N SER A 89 14.20 12.50 15.79
CA SER A 89 14.03 13.94 16.00
C SER A 89 13.57 14.63 14.70
N PRO A 90 12.64 15.61 14.74
CA PRO A 90 12.05 16.24 13.56
C PRO A 90 13.05 16.66 12.47
N GLN A 91 14.25 17.11 12.85
CA GLN A 91 15.30 17.54 11.93
C GLN A 91 15.91 16.40 11.09
N TYR A 92 15.89 15.15 11.56
CA TYR A 92 16.49 14.00 10.87
C TYR A 92 15.48 13.11 10.16
N ARG A 93 14.17 13.36 10.32
CA ARG A 93 13.11 12.52 9.75
C ARG A 93 13.20 12.38 8.23
N VAL A 94 13.56 13.46 7.54
CA VAL A 94 13.71 13.47 6.08
C VAL A 94 14.85 12.57 5.64
N MET A 95 15.99 12.66 6.33
CA MET A 95 17.16 11.82 6.05
C MET A 95 16.84 10.35 6.29
N TYR A 96 16.19 10.05 7.41
CA TYR A 96 15.74 8.68 7.74
C TYR A 96 14.79 8.12 6.67
N VAL A 97 13.73 8.86 6.32
CA VAL A 97 12.77 8.41 5.30
C VAL A 97 13.46 8.18 3.96
N ASN A 98 14.36 9.07 3.53
CA ASN A 98 15.11 8.88 2.28
C ASN A 98 15.99 7.63 2.31
N LEU A 99 16.60 7.27 3.45
CA LEU A 99 17.36 6.02 3.58
C LEU A 99 16.47 4.78 3.41
N ILE A 100 15.28 4.80 4.01
CA ILE A 100 14.28 3.73 3.83
C ILE A 100 13.81 3.66 2.39
N THR A 101 13.60 4.80 1.73
CA THR A 101 13.23 4.84 0.30
C THR A 101 14.28 4.16 -0.57
N ILE A 102 15.57 4.38 -0.32
CA ILE A 102 16.64 3.68 -1.07
C ILE A 102 16.53 2.16 -0.91
N VAL A 103 16.29 1.68 0.32
CA VAL A 103 16.09 0.24 0.57
C VAL A 103 14.85 -0.27 -0.17
N TYR A 104 13.76 0.49 -0.15
CA TYR A 104 12.53 0.16 -0.87
C TYR A 104 12.75 0.10 -2.38
N ASP A 105 13.45 1.07 -2.98
CA ASP A 105 13.72 1.11 -4.41
C ASP A 105 14.60 -0.07 -4.87
N ILE A 106 15.56 -0.48 -4.03
CA ILE A 106 16.37 -1.69 -4.26
C ILE A 106 15.48 -2.93 -4.22
N MET A 107 14.60 -3.05 -3.23
CA MET A 107 13.64 -4.15 -3.13
C MET A 107 12.69 -4.19 -4.32
N LEU A 108 12.16 -3.04 -4.74
CA LEU A 108 11.27 -2.90 -5.89
C LEU A 108 11.97 -3.33 -7.18
N SER A 109 13.22 -2.92 -7.37
CA SER A 109 14.04 -3.37 -8.50
C SER A 109 14.27 -4.88 -8.45
N TYR A 110 14.57 -5.42 -7.27
CA TYR A 110 14.78 -6.86 -7.10
C TYR A 110 13.50 -7.67 -7.44
N ILE A 111 12.33 -7.21 -7.01
CA ILE A 111 11.02 -7.82 -7.33
C ILE A 111 10.70 -7.69 -8.83
N LYS A 112 11.09 -6.57 -9.46
CA LYS A 112 10.87 -6.35 -10.89
C LYS A 112 11.68 -7.32 -11.76
N TYR A 113 12.93 -7.62 -11.40
CA TYR A 113 13.86 -8.38 -12.26
C TYR A 113 14.08 -9.86 -11.88
N ASN A 114 13.59 -10.32 -10.74
CA ASN A 114 13.72 -11.73 -10.33
C ASN A 114 12.33 -12.37 -10.26
N ASP A 115 12.02 -13.27 -11.18
CA ASP A 115 10.72 -13.96 -11.20
C ASP A 115 10.74 -15.23 -10.31
N ASP A 116 11.89 -15.89 -10.15
CA ASP A 116 12.01 -17.23 -9.54
C ASP A 116 11.79 -17.27 -8.02
N VAL A 117 12.28 -16.26 -7.29
CA VAL A 117 12.15 -16.18 -5.82
C VAL A 117 10.75 -15.76 -5.41
N PHE A 118 10.02 -15.10 -6.32
CA PHE A 118 8.76 -14.45 -6.02
C PHE A 118 7.54 -15.15 -6.63
N GLY A 119 7.68 -15.96 -7.67
CA GLY A 119 6.59 -16.82 -8.15
C GLY A 119 5.99 -17.66 -7.02
N LEU A 120 6.83 -18.21 -6.14
CA LEU A 120 6.38 -19.02 -4.99
C LEU A 120 5.64 -18.20 -3.92
N ARG A 121 6.08 -16.96 -3.65
CA ARG A 121 5.52 -16.13 -2.56
C ARG A 121 4.33 -15.27 -3.01
N GLY A 122 4.33 -14.86 -4.28
CA GLY A 122 3.22 -14.19 -4.94
C GLY A 122 2.01 -15.12 -5.05
N GLU A 123 2.23 -16.37 -5.47
CA GLU A 123 1.19 -17.40 -5.45
C GLU A 123 0.64 -17.61 -4.03
N GLU A 124 1.48 -17.76 -3.00
CA GLU A 124 1.00 -17.90 -1.61
C GLU A 124 0.15 -16.72 -1.13
N ILE A 125 0.57 -15.48 -1.40
CA ILE A 125 -0.17 -14.27 -0.97
C ILE A 125 -1.47 -14.13 -1.74
N VAL A 126 -1.47 -14.34 -3.06
CA VAL A 126 -2.70 -14.31 -3.89
C VAL A 126 -3.67 -15.35 -3.36
N HIS A 127 -3.19 -16.57 -3.10
CA HIS A 127 -4.03 -17.66 -2.61
C HIS A 127 -4.60 -17.38 -1.22
N HIS A 128 -3.88 -16.64 -0.37
CA HIS A 128 -4.34 -16.19 0.93
C HIS A 128 -5.40 -15.09 0.82
N VAL A 129 -5.13 -14.06 0.01
CA VAL A 129 -6.06 -12.94 -0.23
C VAL A 129 -7.35 -13.40 -0.92
N GLU A 130 -7.25 -14.35 -1.86
CA GLU A 130 -8.42 -14.94 -2.53
C GLU A 130 -9.26 -15.75 -1.54
N LYS A 131 -8.62 -16.50 -0.63
CA LYS A 131 -9.31 -17.19 0.46
C LYS A 131 -10.04 -16.21 1.39
N ASP A 132 -9.37 -15.14 1.83
CA ASP A 132 -9.95 -14.14 2.71
C ASP A 132 -11.20 -13.49 2.08
N LYS A 133 -11.12 -13.13 0.79
CA LYS A 133 -12.26 -12.58 0.04
C LYS A 133 -13.43 -13.57 -0.09
N ILE A 134 -13.15 -14.86 -0.30
CA ILE A 134 -14.18 -15.89 -0.39
C ILE A 134 -14.89 -16.07 0.96
N GLU A 135 -14.13 -16.09 2.05
CA GLU A 135 -14.69 -16.20 3.41
C GLU A 135 -15.54 -14.99 3.78
N GLU A 136 -15.10 -13.77 3.44
CA GLU A 136 -15.87 -12.54 3.65
C GLU A 136 -17.18 -12.53 2.83
N ASN A 137 -17.12 -12.91 1.55
CA ASN A 137 -18.32 -13.00 0.71
C ASN A 137 -19.31 -14.05 1.21
N LEU A 138 -18.81 -15.18 1.73
CA LEU A 138 -19.64 -16.21 2.32
C LEU A 138 -20.31 -15.72 3.61
N ALA A 139 -19.58 -15.03 4.49
CA ALA A 139 -20.11 -14.45 5.70
C ALA A 139 -21.24 -13.45 5.40
N ASN A 140 -21.02 -12.53 4.45
CA ASN A 140 -22.03 -11.56 4.02
C ASN A 140 -23.27 -12.23 3.40
N ALA A 141 -23.09 -13.33 2.65
CA ALA A 141 -24.20 -14.07 2.06
C ALA A 141 -25.03 -14.83 3.11
N VAL A 142 -24.39 -15.38 4.14
CA VAL A 142 -25.07 -16.04 5.27
C VAL A 142 -25.88 -15.04 6.06
N ASP A 143 -25.30 -13.88 6.40
CA ASP A 143 -25.97 -12.84 7.19
C ASP A 143 -27.23 -12.32 6.47
N LYS A 144 -27.11 -12.02 5.17
CA LYS A 144 -28.25 -11.62 4.33
C LYS A 144 -29.37 -12.67 4.29
N ARG A 145 -29.03 -13.96 4.41
CA ARG A 145 -30.02 -15.05 4.42
C ARG A 145 -30.71 -15.21 5.78
N LEU A 146 -30.03 -14.89 6.87
CA LEU A 146 -30.61 -14.84 8.21
C LEU A 146 -31.61 -13.67 8.33
N GLU A 147 -31.25 -12.49 7.83
CA GLU A 147 -32.17 -11.33 7.79
C GLU A 147 -33.42 -11.61 6.94
N SER A 148 -33.27 -12.25 5.77
CA SER A 148 -34.39 -12.65 4.92
C SER A 148 -35.35 -13.65 5.58
N ASN A 149 -34.84 -14.54 6.44
CA ASN A 149 -35.65 -15.53 7.15
C ASN A 149 -36.28 -14.97 8.43
N GLY A 150 -35.63 -14.00 9.09
CA GLY A 150 -36.19 -13.28 10.23
C GLY A 150 -37.40 -12.43 9.84
N ASN A 151 -37.29 -11.69 8.73
CA ASN A 151 -38.35 -10.79 8.23
C ASN A 151 -39.58 -11.55 7.67
N GLY A 152 -39.45 -12.84 7.37
CA GLY A 152 -40.55 -13.71 6.95
C GLY A 152 -41.39 -14.28 8.10
N ARG A 153 -40.89 -14.23 9.35
CA ARG A 153 -41.60 -14.72 10.53
C ARG A 153 -42.49 -13.66 11.19
N GLU A 154 -42.16 -12.37 11.11
CA GLU A 154 -42.99 -11.28 11.67
C GLU A 154 -44.20 -10.89 10.81
N LYS A 155 -44.28 -11.31 9.54
CA LYS A 155 -45.43 -11.02 8.66
C LYS A 155 -46.55 -12.07 8.69
N LYS A 156 -46.48 -13.05 9.61
CA LYS A 156 -47.42 -14.17 9.68
C LYS A 156 -48.40 -14.13 10.85
N ASP A 157 -48.41 -13.03 11.61
CA ASP A 157 -49.38 -12.76 12.69
C ASP A 157 -50.30 -11.58 12.30
#